data_AF-A0A937QB73-F1
#
_entry.id   AF-A0A937QB73-F1
#
_cell.length_a   1.000
_cell.length_b   1.000
_cell.length_c   1.000
_cell.angle_alpha   90.00
_cell.angle_beta   90.00
_cell.angle_gamma   90.00
#
_symmetry.space_group_name_H-M   'P 1'
#
loop_
_entity.id
_entity.type
_entity.pdbx_description
1 polymer ?
#
loop_
_entity_poly.entity_id
_entity_poly.type
_entity_poly.pdbx_seq_one_letter_code
_entity_poly.pdbx_strand_id
1 'polypeptide(L)'
;MPSYVITEKCDGCKGQDRTACMYICPNDLMVLDVDGSHGYGEMKAYNRDPQMCWECMCCVKLCPQQAMDVRGYADFVPMGASATPLRGTEDIMWTVKFRDGSIKRFKFITRTTPEGSADPFGGFPTHDDINNQALATEPASLGLDEVPTRK
;
A
#
# COMPACT_ATOMS: atom_id res chain seq x y z
N MET A 1 -5.50 -9.45 16.13
CA MET A 1 -5.19 -9.88 14.75
C MET A 1 -5.55 -8.79 13.76
N PRO A 2 -4.59 -7.93 13.42
CA PRO A 2 -4.57 -7.19 12.16
C PRO A 2 -4.26 -8.10 10.95
N SER A 3 -3.56 -7.63 9.91
CA SER A 3 -3.38 -8.36 8.64
C SER A 3 -3.05 -9.86 8.82
N TYR A 4 -3.76 -10.73 8.11
CA TYR A 4 -3.56 -12.18 8.15
C TYR A 4 -3.53 -12.78 6.75
N VAL A 5 -3.02 -14.00 6.65
CA VAL A 5 -2.83 -14.73 5.39
C VAL A 5 -3.85 -15.87 5.30
N ILE A 6 -4.50 -15.98 4.14
CA ILE A 6 -5.40 -17.06 3.77
C ILE A 6 -4.53 -18.17 3.16
N THR A 7 -4.21 -19.19 3.95
CA THR A 7 -3.19 -20.20 3.63
C THR A 7 -3.51 -21.00 2.37
N GLU A 8 -4.79 -21.18 2.05
CA GLU A 8 -5.26 -21.88 0.86
C GLU A 8 -4.97 -21.11 -0.44
N LYS A 9 -4.85 -19.79 -0.35
CA LYS A 9 -4.53 -18.92 -1.50
C LYS A 9 -3.06 -18.54 -1.57
N CYS A 10 -2.37 -18.48 -0.44
CA CYS A 10 -0.98 -18.06 -0.39
C CYS A 10 -0.10 -19.11 -1.06
N ASP A 11 0.68 -18.70 -2.05
CA ASP A 11 1.64 -19.56 -2.75
C ASP A 11 3.09 -19.29 -2.32
N GLY A 12 3.31 -18.41 -1.34
CA GLY A 12 4.64 -17.96 -0.95
C GLY A 12 5.33 -17.08 -1.99
N CYS A 13 4.57 -16.46 -2.91
CA CYS A 13 5.08 -15.73 -4.08
C CYS A 13 6.01 -16.58 -4.97
N LYS A 14 5.70 -17.88 -5.11
CA LYS A 14 6.42 -18.77 -6.02
C LYS A 14 6.44 -18.18 -7.44
N GLY A 15 7.62 -18.14 -8.04
CA GLY A 15 7.82 -17.62 -9.41
C GLY A 15 7.89 -16.09 -9.52
N GLN A 16 7.93 -15.37 -8.40
CA GLN A 16 8.22 -13.94 -8.36
C GLN A 16 9.65 -13.70 -7.85
N ASP A 17 10.26 -12.58 -8.23
CA ASP A 17 11.60 -12.20 -7.76
C ASP A 17 11.66 -11.91 -6.25
N ARG A 18 10.51 -11.54 -5.66
CA ARG A 18 10.39 -11.11 -4.26
C ARG A 18 9.05 -11.53 -3.67
N THR A 19 9.05 -11.79 -2.36
CA THR A 19 7.81 -11.96 -1.59
C THR A 19 7.12 -10.61 -1.41
N ALA A 20 6.03 -10.39 -2.16
CA ALA A 20 5.36 -9.09 -2.26
C ALA A 20 4.96 -8.49 -0.91
N CYS A 21 4.33 -9.28 -0.04
CA CYS A 21 3.86 -8.79 1.26
C CYS A 21 5.01 -8.42 2.21
N MET A 22 6.13 -9.17 2.18
CA MET A 22 7.34 -8.89 2.94
C MET A 22 8.01 -7.61 2.43
N TYR A 23 8.15 -7.48 1.11
CA TYR A 23 8.75 -6.30 0.47
C TYR A 23 8.01 -4.99 0.81
N ILE A 24 6.67 -5.01 0.84
CA ILE A 24 5.88 -3.78 0.93
C ILE A 24 5.46 -3.40 2.34
N CYS A 25 5.67 -4.25 3.34
CA CYS A 25 5.23 -3.95 4.70
C CYS A 25 6.09 -2.81 5.27
N PRO A 26 5.53 -1.61 5.53
CA PRO A 26 6.33 -0.47 5.98
C PRO A 26 6.91 -0.64 7.39
N ASN A 27 6.41 -1.62 8.15
CA ASN A 27 6.86 -1.92 9.51
C ASN A 27 7.48 -3.33 9.62
N ASP A 28 7.91 -3.92 8.49
CA ASP A 28 8.62 -5.21 8.44
C ASP A 28 7.87 -6.38 9.12
N LEU A 29 6.54 -6.36 9.12
CA LEU A 29 5.74 -7.34 9.88
C LEU A 29 5.48 -8.63 9.11
N MET A 30 5.47 -8.56 7.78
CA MET A 30 5.14 -9.69 6.93
C MET A 30 6.40 -10.50 6.64
N VAL A 31 6.38 -11.78 6.96
CA VAL A 31 7.52 -12.69 6.80
C VAL A 31 7.05 -13.96 6.10
N LEU A 32 7.96 -14.62 5.37
CA LEU A 32 7.71 -15.95 4.79
C LEU A 32 8.19 -17.03 5.77
N ASP A 33 7.30 -17.96 6.14
CA ASP A 33 7.67 -19.16 6.87
C ASP A 33 8.22 -20.18 5.86
N VAL A 34 9.55 -20.21 5.68
CA VAL A 34 10.20 -20.95 4.59
C VAL A 34 10.04 -22.46 4.76
N ASP A 35 10.28 -22.96 5.98
CA ASP A 35 10.31 -24.38 6.32
C ASP A 35 9.10 -24.81 7.20
N GLY A 36 8.21 -23.87 7.53
CA GLY A 36 7.07 -24.12 8.41
C GLY A 36 7.40 -24.08 9.91
N SER A 37 8.64 -23.71 10.28
CA SER A 37 9.10 -23.67 11.67
C SER A 37 8.34 -22.67 12.56
N HIS A 38 7.65 -21.70 11.96
CA HIS A 38 6.85 -20.71 12.70
C HIS A 38 5.38 -21.14 12.87
N GLY A 39 4.98 -22.29 12.33
CA GLY A 39 3.64 -22.85 12.49
C GLY A 39 2.57 -22.23 11.58
N TYR A 40 2.97 -21.44 10.57
CA TYR A 40 2.04 -20.82 9.61
C TYR A 40 1.96 -21.58 8.28
N GLY A 41 2.78 -22.63 8.13
CA GLY A 41 2.83 -23.52 6.98
C GLY A 41 4.05 -23.26 6.10
N GLU A 42 4.62 -24.33 5.56
CA GLU A 42 5.78 -24.24 4.66
C GLU A 42 5.46 -23.36 3.43
N MET A 43 6.35 -22.42 3.15
CA MET A 43 6.23 -21.42 2.09
C MET A 43 4.92 -20.61 2.18
N LYS A 44 4.49 -20.26 3.39
CA LYS A 44 3.34 -19.36 3.64
C LYS A 44 3.80 -18.10 4.35
N ALA A 45 3.26 -16.97 3.92
CA ALA A 45 3.51 -15.71 4.61
C ALA A 45 2.70 -15.63 5.91
N TYR A 46 3.17 -14.84 6.87
CA TYR A 46 2.46 -14.52 8.11
C TYR A 46 2.83 -13.13 8.63
N ASN A 47 2.04 -12.60 9.55
CA ASN A 47 2.35 -11.38 10.28
C ASN A 47 3.02 -11.76 11.61
N ARG A 48 4.29 -11.39 11.80
CA ARG A 48 5.10 -11.77 12.97
C ARG A 48 4.75 -11.01 14.25
N ASP A 49 4.20 -9.79 14.11
CA ASP A 49 3.75 -8.98 15.25
C ASP A 49 2.48 -8.21 14.88
N PRO A 50 1.31 -8.85 15.10
CA PRO A 50 0.03 -8.24 14.80
C PRO A 50 -0.24 -6.98 15.64
N GLN A 51 0.37 -6.79 16.81
CA GLN A 51 0.12 -5.61 17.64
C GLN A 51 0.74 -4.34 17.04
N MET A 52 1.81 -4.49 16.27
CA MET A 52 2.51 -3.41 15.59
C MET A 52 1.96 -3.08 14.19
N CYS A 53 0.90 -3.77 13.76
CA CYS A 53 0.28 -3.53 12.46
C CYS A 53 -0.54 -2.24 12.48
N TRP A 54 -0.42 -1.44 11.41
CA TRP A 54 -1.14 -0.17 11.25
C TRP A 54 -2.35 -0.28 10.31
N GLU A 55 -2.74 -1.50 9.92
CA GLU A 55 -3.88 -1.76 9.02
C GLU A 55 -3.87 -0.93 7.70
N CYS A 56 -2.68 -0.54 7.22
CA CYS A 56 -2.52 0.26 5.99
C CYS A 56 -2.91 -0.49 4.69
N MET A 57 -3.10 -1.81 4.79
CA MET A 57 -3.43 -2.73 3.71
C MET A 57 -2.43 -2.77 2.55
N CYS A 58 -1.19 -2.30 2.73
CA CYS A 58 -0.16 -2.40 1.69
C CYS A 58 0.10 -3.86 1.28
N CYS A 59 0.22 -4.75 2.26
CA CYS A 59 0.38 -6.19 2.03
C CYS A 59 -0.83 -6.83 1.34
N VAL A 60 -2.06 -6.40 1.69
CA VAL A 60 -3.30 -6.86 1.06
C VAL A 60 -3.37 -6.42 -0.40
N LYS A 61 -3.11 -5.14 -0.67
CA LYS A 61 -3.21 -4.53 -2.01
C LYS A 61 -2.18 -5.11 -2.99
N LEU A 62 -0.98 -5.47 -2.51
CA LEU A 62 0.10 -5.95 -3.36
C LEU A 62 0.10 -7.49 -3.53
N CYS A 63 -0.62 -8.24 -2.70
CA CYS A 63 -0.62 -9.70 -2.79
C CYS A 63 -1.22 -10.17 -4.14
N PRO A 64 -0.44 -10.78 -5.05
CA PRO A 64 -0.93 -11.14 -6.38
C PRO A 64 -2.01 -12.22 -6.33
N GLN A 65 -1.95 -13.11 -5.33
CA GLN A 65 -2.93 -14.17 -5.12
C GLN A 65 -4.17 -13.72 -4.33
N GLN A 66 -4.21 -12.46 -3.88
CA GLN A 66 -5.26 -11.95 -2.98
C GLN A 66 -5.46 -12.86 -1.75
N ALA A 67 -4.33 -13.35 -1.23
CA ALA A 67 -4.25 -14.30 -0.14
C ALA A 67 -4.18 -13.61 1.22
N MET A 68 -4.60 -12.36 1.32
CA MET A 68 -4.47 -11.55 2.51
C MET A 68 -5.73 -10.75 2.77
N ASP A 69 -6.03 -10.53 4.04
CA ASP A 69 -7.08 -9.62 4.47
C ASP A 69 -6.66 -8.98 5.81
N VAL A 70 -7.44 -7.99 6.26
CA VAL A 70 -7.30 -7.39 7.59
C VAL A 70 -8.53 -7.75 8.41
N ARG A 71 -8.31 -8.25 9.61
CA ARG A 71 -9.32 -8.28 10.65
C ARG A 71 -9.06 -7.08 11.57
N GLY A 72 -10.07 -6.27 11.87
CA GLY A 72 -9.87 -5.08 12.72
C GLY A 72 -9.31 -5.43 14.12
N TYR A 73 -8.63 -4.49 14.78
CA TYR A 73 -8.07 -4.65 16.13
C TYR A 73 -9.07 -5.26 17.14
N ALA A 74 -8.62 -6.24 17.93
CA ALA A 74 -9.51 -7.03 18.78
C ALA A 74 -10.06 -6.22 19.97
N ASP A 75 -9.32 -5.19 20.35
CA ASP A 75 -9.56 -4.35 21.52
C ASP A 75 -10.85 -3.52 21.38
N PHE A 76 -11.28 -3.23 20.15
CA PHE A 76 -12.45 -2.39 19.89
C PHE A 76 -13.27 -2.73 18.64
N VAL A 77 -12.83 -3.64 17.76
CA VAL A 77 -13.57 -3.99 16.52
C VAL A 77 -14.31 -5.33 16.69
N PRO A 78 -15.67 -5.33 16.65
CA PRO A 78 -16.45 -6.57 16.63
C PRO A 78 -16.17 -7.40 15.37
N MET A 79 -16.34 -8.72 15.49
CA MET A 79 -16.16 -9.63 14.36
C MET A 79 -17.20 -9.43 13.24
N GLY A 80 -16.88 -9.85 12.02
CA GLY A 80 -17.83 -10.05 10.92
C GLY A 80 -17.85 -8.94 9.86
N ALA A 81 -17.18 -7.82 10.09
CA ALA A 81 -16.98 -6.80 9.06
C ALA A 81 -15.66 -7.01 8.30
N SER A 82 -15.61 -6.58 7.04
CA SER A 82 -14.38 -6.57 6.23
C SER A 82 -14.36 -5.44 5.20
N ALA A 83 -13.16 -5.02 4.79
CA ALA A 83 -12.95 -4.03 3.73
C ALA A 83 -11.89 -4.58 2.77
N THR A 84 -12.34 -5.07 1.61
CA THR A 84 -11.48 -5.77 0.64
C THR A 84 -11.18 -4.87 -0.55
N PRO A 85 -9.91 -4.48 -0.78
CA PRO A 85 -9.49 -3.73 -1.95
C PRO A 85 -9.24 -4.62 -3.17
N LEU A 86 -9.48 -4.06 -4.35
CA LEU A 86 -8.95 -4.53 -5.63
C LEU A 86 -8.28 -3.36 -6.33
N ARG A 87 -6.95 -3.30 -6.29
CA ARG A 87 -6.17 -2.21 -6.89
C ARG A 87 -5.79 -2.55 -8.33
N GLY A 88 -6.24 -1.73 -9.27
CA GLY A 88 -5.78 -1.73 -10.66
C GLY A 88 -4.60 -0.78 -10.88
N THR A 89 -4.33 -0.44 -12.14
CA THR A 89 -3.27 0.49 -12.53
C THR A 89 -3.68 1.95 -12.37
N GLU A 90 -4.94 2.29 -12.68
CA GLU A 90 -5.47 3.65 -12.66
C GLU A 90 -6.60 3.85 -11.63
N ASP A 91 -7.16 2.77 -11.10
CA ASP A 91 -8.27 2.80 -10.14
C ASP A 91 -8.14 1.76 -9.02
N ILE A 92 -8.96 1.92 -7.99
CA ILE A 92 -9.10 0.96 -6.90
C ILE A 92 -10.59 0.76 -6.60
N MET A 93 -11.00 -0.50 -6.53
CA MET A 93 -12.34 -0.88 -6.09
C MET A 93 -12.30 -1.36 -4.63
N TRP A 94 -13.37 -1.08 -3.90
CA TRP A 94 -13.53 -1.50 -2.52
C TRP A 94 -14.87 -2.20 -2.35
N THR A 95 -14.84 -3.36 -1.70
CA THR A 95 -16.04 -4.00 -1.17
C THR A 95 -15.99 -3.93 0.36
N VAL A 96 -16.95 -3.22 0.95
CA VAL A 96 -17.10 -3.10 2.41
C VAL A 96 -18.30 -3.95 2.82
N LYS A 97 -18.04 -5.01 3.59
CA LYS A 97 -19.07 -5.86 4.20
C LYS A 97 -19.22 -5.48 5.67
N PHE A 98 -20.42 -5.13 6.07
CA PHE A 98 -20.75 -4.84 7.46
C PHE A 98 -21.06 -6.13 8.21
N ARG A 99 -21.02 -6.07 9.55
CA ARG A 99 -21.32 -7.19 10.44
C ARG A 99 -22.74 -7.76 10.24
N ASP A 100 -23.70 -6.91 9.86
CA ASP A 100 -25.08 -7.30 9.56
C ASP A 100 -25.24 -7.99 8.19
N GLY A 101 -24.15 -8.11 7.43
CA GLY A 101 -24.14 -8.72 6.09
C GLY A 101 -24.42 -7.74 4.96
N SER A 102 -24.76 -6.47 5.25
CA SER A 102 -24.92 -5.45 4.21
C SER A 102 -23.59 -5.16 3.52
N ILE A 103 -23.65 -4.86 2.22
CA ILE A 103 -22.47 -4.69 1.37
C ILE A 103 -22.55 -3.35 0.65
N LYS A 104 -21.45 -2.58 0.72
CA LYS A 104 -21.25 -1.38 -0.09
C LYS A 104 -20.06 -1.58 -1.02
N ARG A 105 -20.17 -1.09 -2.26
CA ARG A 105 -19.11 -1.14 -3.26
C ARG A 105 -18.76 0.25 -3.74
N PHE A 106 -17.47 0.53 -3.85
CA PHE A 106 -16.95 1.81 -4.29
C PHE A 106 -15.87 1.60 -5.34
N LYS A 107 -15.67 2.60 -6.19
CA LYS A 107 -14.57 2.66 -7.15
C LYS A 107 -14.01 4.08 -7.16
N PHE A 108 -12.69 4.21 -7.05
CA PHE A 108 -12.01 5.49 -7.02
C PHE A 108 -10.85 5.49 -8.01
N ILE A 109 -10.63 6.60 -8.70
CA ILE A 109 -9.44 6.80 -9.54
C ILE A 109 -8.25 7.02 -8.60
N THR A 110 -7.13 6.36 -8.87
CA THR A 110 -5.88 6.49 -8.12
C THR A 110 -4.75 7.15 -8.90
N ARG A 111 -4.82 7.13 -10.24
CA ARG A 111 -3.79 7.71 -11.11
C ARG A 111 -4.41 8.17 -12.43
N THR A 112 -3.93 9.30 -12.94
CA THR A 112 -4.35 9.88 -14.23
C THR A 112 -3.27 9.77 -15.31
N THR A 113 -2.09 9.24 -14.96
CA THR A 113 -0.95 9.01 -15.86
C THR A 113 -0.44 7.58 -15.72
N PRO A 114 0.22 7.00 -16.73
CA PRO A 114 0.78 5.64 -16.63
C PRO A 114 1.82 5.48 -15.50
N GLU A 115 1.95 4.25 -14.99
CA GLU A 115 3.03 3.90 -14.08
C GLU A 115 4.41 4.04 -14.76
N GLY A 116 5.40 4.54 -14.02
CA GLY A 116 6.74 4.77 -14.55
C GLY A 116 6.91 5.97 -15.50
N SER A 117 5.84 6.71 -15.82
CA SER A 117 5.91 7.83 -16.77
C SER A 117 6.09 9.22 -16.14
N ALA A 118 6.45 9.30 -14.86
CA ALA A 118 6.61 10.60 -14.19
C ALA A 118 7.88 11.30 -14.69
N ASP A 119 7.73 12.55 -15.14
CA ASP A 119 8.85 13.46 -15.37
C ASP A 119 9.17 14.20 -14.05
N PRO A 120 10.35 13.98 -13.44
CA PRO A 120 10.72 14.62 -12.17
C PRO A 120 10.66 16.15 -12.20
N PHE A 121 10.86 16.77 -13.37
CA PHE A 121 10.82 18.22 -13.51
C PHE A 121 9.50 18.73 -14.08
N GLY A 122 8.59 17.83 -14.50
CA GLY A 122 7.29 18.19 -15.06
C GLY A 122 7.36 19.14 -16.26
N GLY A 123 8.45 19.11 -17.03
CA GLY A 123 8.71 20.02 -18.15
C GLY A 123 9.11 21.45 -17.77
N PHE A 124 9.36 21.75 -16.49
CA PHE A 124 9.82 23.08 -16.06
C PHE A 124 11.35 23.22 -16.14
N PRO A 125 11.87 24.44 -16.40
CA PRO A 125 13.30 24.69 -16.34
C PRO A 125 13.83 24.54 -14.91
N THR A 126 15.12 24.22 -14.78
CA THR A 126 15.80 24.10 -13.49
C THR A 126 16.95 25.09 -13.33
N HIS A 127 17.39 25.29 -12.08
CA HIS A 127 18.61 26.05 -11.75
C HIS A 127 19.44 25.33 -10.68
N ASP A 128 20.74 25.64 -10.63
CA ASP A 128 21.69 25.04 -9.68
C ASP A 128 22.21 26.04 -8.62
N ASP A 129 21.61 27.24 -8.54
CA ASP A 129 22.00 28.24 -7.54
C ASP A 129 21.52 27.86 -6.14
N ILE A 130 22.40 27.23 -5.37
CA ILE A 130 22.16 26.81 -3.98
C ILE A 130 22.01 27.99 -3.00
N ASN A 131 22.42 29.20 -3.37
CA ASN A 131 22.24 30.38 -2.51
C ASN A 131 20.86 31.02 -2.70
N ASN A 132 20.16 30.69 -3.78
CA ASN A 132 18.79 31.12 -4.00
C ASN A 132 17.83 30.33 -3.09
N GLN A 133 16.74 30.98 -2.66
CA GLN A 133 15.66 30.34 -1.90
C GLN A 133 14.68 29.57 -2.80
N ALA A 134 14.73 29.81 -4.10
CA ALA A 134 13.93 29.08 -5.09
C ALA A 134 14.27 27.59 -5.06
N LEU A 135 13.24 26.74 -5.06
CA LEU A 135 13.38 25.29 -5.27
C LEU A 135 13.67 25.00 -6.74
N ALA A 136 14.06 23.74 -7.02
CA ALA A 136 14.65 23.33 -8.30
C ALA A 136 13.95 23.81 -9.59
N THR A 137 12.62 23.96 -9.60
CA THR A 137 11.83 24.39 -10.77
C THR A 137 11.12 25.74 -10.59
N GLU A 138 11.36 26.40 -9.47
CA GLU A 138 10.74 27.68 -9.14
C GLU A 138 11.46 28.84 -9.85
N PRO A 139 10.75 29.95 -10.16
CA PRO A 139 9.32 30.19 -9.88
C PRO A 139 8.38 29.60 -10.95
N ALA A 140 8.91 29.04 -12.04
CA ALA A 140 8.10 28.60 -13.18
C ALA A 140 7.04 27.55 -12.80
N SER A 141 7.39 26.58 -11.94
CA SER A 141 6.46 25.56 -11.43
C SER A 141 5.39 26.10 -10.47
N LEU A 142 5.58 27.30 -9.92
CA LEU A 142 4.57 28.00 -9.12
C LEU A 142 3.54 28.72 -9.99
N GLY A 143 3.83 28.91 -11.28
CA GLY A 143 3.03 29.77 -12.17
C GLY A 143 3.09 31.25 -11.78
N LEU A 144 4.20 31.69 -11.19
CA LEU A 144 4.45 33.06 -10.74
C LEU A 144 5.69 33.64 -11.44
N ASP A 145 5.79 34.97 -11.48
CA ASP A 145 6.95 35.66 -12.05
C ASP A 145 8.19 35.58 -11.13
N GLU A 146 7.98 35.46 -9.82
CA GLU A 146 9.03 35.36 -8.80
C GLU A 146 8.59 34.52 -7.59
N VAL A 147 9.56 34.02 -6.82
CA VAL A 147 9.29 33.25 -5.59
C VAL A 147 8.77 34.19 -4.49
N PRO A 148 7.60 33.90 -3.87
CA PRO A 148 7.04 34.75 -2.84
C PRO A 148 7.98 34.91 -1.62
N THR A 149 8.23 36.16 -1.24
CA THR A 149 8.99 36.49 -0.03
C THR A 149 8.06 36.92 1.11
N ARG A 150 8.49 36.68 2.35
CA ARG A 150 7.79 37.19 3.53
C ARG A 150 7.95 38.72 3.55
N LYS A 151 6.84 39.43 3.72
CA LYS A 151 6.83 40.88 3.95
C LYS A 151 7.26 41.22 5.37
#